data_AF-A0A7Y2HUM0-F1
#
_entry.id   AF-A0A7Y2HUM0-F1
#
_cell.length_a   1.000
_cell.length_b   1.000
_cell.length_c   1.000
_cell.angle_alpha   90.00
_cell.angle_beta   90.00
_cell.angle_gamma   90.00
#
_symmetry.space_group_name_H-M   'P 1'
#
loop_
_entity.id
_entity.type
_entity.pdbx_description
1 polymer ?
#
loop_
_entity_poly.entity_id
_entity_poly.type
_entity_poly.pdbx_seq_one_letter_code
_entity_poly.pdbx_strand_id
1 'polypeptide(L)'
;MANTSESAVSSSSVKTTRRYWRQAATPRPWWPWGIAPLLGLGLLFIFGALFMAPRIEAEVRTQVAERIDGSGLVATDIVSDGQGIAIGTTADPDEELYVQALAKSTQCDTWVGELTCPTTVSVRRVVSQAAPAVLNARPHPFLVEKDGNAVTLTGEVPNLEEHDRILGVAGQHFTDVTNALSITNERADAQFGPAAANALALASSLQRGKANWSGTTLSVEGVAQADAVDGMRQQFAAIGSDTMQGEFNVRSLYGRERCNSDFNEVLSSTSIRFRTSSAEIDAGNEALLARLSELANNCPGKLMIEGHTDSRGDADMNEALSLARAAAVREALARLGISADRIEARGFGESSPIADNDTSEGRAKNRRIVISIEAIDQSS
;
A
#
# COMPACT_ATOMS: atom_id res chain seq x y z
N MET A 1 -74.90 79.37 20.00
CA MET A 1 -74.49 80.59 19.26
C MET A 1 -74.18 80.12 17.84
N ALA A 2 -75.17 80.20 16.95
CA ALA A 2 -75.33 81.32 16.00
C ALA A 2 -74.10 81.35 15.06
N ASN A 3 -74.12 80.64 13.91
CA ASN A 3 -74.83 80.97 12.67
C ASN A 3 -74.20 82.15 11.93
N THR A 4 -74.15 82.04 10.59
CA THR A 4 -73.92 83.02 9.49
C THR A 4 -72.69 82.71 8.64
N SER A 5 -72.78 82.18 7.40
CA SER A 5 -73.52 82.59 6.18
C SER A 5 -73.00 83.88 5.53
N GLU A 6 -72.41 83.79 4.33
CA GLU A 6 -72.68 84.65 3.16
C GLU A 6 -71.83 84.16 1.96
N SER A 7 -72.44 83.67 0.88
CA SER A 7 -72.98 84.42 -0.28
C SER A 7 -71.84 84.94 -1.20
N ALA A 8 -71.39 84.15 -2.18
CA ALA A 8 -71.92 84.04 -3.55
C ALA A 8 -71.63 85.27 -4.44
N VAL A 9 -70.70 85.10 -5.40
CA VAL A 9 -70.65 85.87 -6.66
C VAL A 9 -70.32 84.91 -7.80
N SER A 10 -71.25 84.84 -8.76
CA SER A 10 -71.19 84.06 -9.99
C SER A 10 -70.63 84.93 -11.13
N SER A 11 -69.61 84.45 -11.84
CA SER A 11 -69.24 84.95 -13.16
C SER A 11 -69.07 83.79 -14.14
N SER A 12 -69.93 83.79 -15.16
CA SER A 12 -70.00 82.82 -16.24
C SER A 12 -68.92 83.11 -17.29
N SER A 13 -67.99 82.18 -17.46
CA SER A 13 -67.03 82.16 -18.58
C SER A 13 -67.17 80.84 -19.32
N VAL A 14 -67.36 80.95 -20.64
CA VAL A 14 -67.64 79.85 -21.58
C VAL A 14 -66.47 78.86 -21.55
N LYS A 15 -66.71 77.68 -20.96
CA LYS A 15 -65.74 76.58 -20.97
C LYS A 15 -65.83 75.84 -22.30
N THR A 16 -64.83 76.00 -23.15
CA THR A 16 -64.58 75.11 -24.28
C THR A 16 -64.22 73.72 -23.74
N THR A 17 -65.20 72.85 -23.56
CA THR A 17 -64.96 71.46 -23.17
C THR A 17 -64.34 70.71 -24.34
N ARG A 18 -63.00 70.59 -24.35
CA ARG A 18 -62.32 69.49 -25.05
C ARG A 18 -62.79 68.20 -24.38
N ARG A 19 -63.66 67.44 -25.04
CA ARG A 19 -63.94 66.05 -24.65
C ARG A 19 -62.66 65.24 -24.85
N TYR A 20 -61.91 65.05 -23.77
CA TYR A 20 -60.94 63.98 -23.70
C TYR A 20 -61.74 62.67 -23.61
N TRP A 21 -61.74 61.90 -24.69
CA TRP A 21 -62.08 60.49 -24.60
C TRP A 21 -61.03 59.86 -23.71
N ARG A 22 -61.34 59.63 -22.43
CA ARG A 22 -60.58 58.63 -21.67
C ARG A 22 -60.87 57.32 -22.38
N GLN A 23 -59.89 56.78 -23.09
CA GLN A 23 -59.92 55.36 -23.42
C GLN A 23 -60.16 54.65 -22.09
N ALA A 24 -61.26 53.90 -22.00
CA ALA A 24 -61.50 53.05 -20.86
C ALA A 24 -60.28 52.14 -20.76
N ALA A 25 -59.45 52.34 -19.73
CA ALA A 25 -58.32 51.47 -19.49
C ALA A 25 -58.91 50.08 -19.29
N THR A 26 -58.66 49.19 -20.24
CA THR A 26 -59.05 47.79 -20.10
C THR A 26 -58.35 47.28 -18.84
N PRO A 27 -59.09 46.83 -17.81
CA PRO A 27 -58.46 46.31 -16.62
C PRO A 27 -57.60 45.13 -17.06
N ARG A 28 -56.28 45.25 -16.92
CA ARG A 28 -55.38 44.13 -17.22
C ARG A 28 -55.76 42.99 -16.27
N PRO A 29 -56.06 41.78 -16.76
CA PRO A 29 -56.36 40.67 -15.87
C PRO A 29 -55.20 40.46 -14.91
N TRP A 30 -55.51 40.24 -13.63
CA TRP A 30 -54.52 40.05 -12.58
C TRP A 30 -53.57 38.87 -12.88
N TRP A 31 -54.06 37.91 -13.68
CA TRP A 31 -53.28 36.84 -14.27
C TRP A 31 -52.87 37.18 -15.71
N PRO A 32 -51.58 37.08 -16.09
CA PRO A 32 -50.43 36.60 -15.31
C PRO A 32 -49.62 37.72 -14.61
N TRP A 33 -49.89 38.99 -14.88
CA TRP A 33 -48.98 40.10 -14.52
C TRP A 33 -48.91 40.43 -13.02
N GLY A 34 -49.90 40.02 -12.22
CA GLY A 34 -49.84 40.12 -10.75
C GLY A 34 -49.05 38.99 -10.11
N ILE A 35 -49.03 37.79 -10.71
CA ILE A 35 -48.31 36.62 -10.19
C ILE A 35 -46.85 36.58 -10.63
N ALA A 36 -46.54 37.04 -11.84
CA ALA A 36 -45.16 37.10 -12.33
C ALA A 36 -44.15 37.79 -11.38
N PRO A 37 -44.43 38.99 -10.81
CA PRO A 37 -43.52 39.61 -9.84
C PRO A 37 -43.44 38.85 -8.50
N LEU A 38 -44.52 38.21 -8.06
CA LEU A 38 -44.52 37.38 -6.85
C LEU A 38 -43.69 36.11 -7.05
N LEU A 39 -43.79 35.47 -8.20
CA LEU A 39 -42.95 34.33 -8.58
C LEU A 39 -41.48 34.74 -8.72
N GLY A 40 -41.21 35.91 -9.31
CA GLY A 40 -39.84 36.45 -9.39
C GLY A 40 -39.23 36.72 -8.02
N LEU A 41 -40.00 37.31 -7.10
CA LEU A 41 -39.55 37.55 -5.73
C LEU A 41 -39.37 36.24 -4.94
N GLY A 42 -40.26 35.26 -5.15
CA GLY A 42 -40.13 33.91 -4.60
C GLY A 42 -38.87 33.20 -5.12
N LEU A 43 -38.58 33.29 -6.41
CA LEU A 43 -37.36 32.73 -7.03
C LEU A 43 -36.09 33.39 -6.49
N LEU A 44 -36.08 34.71 -6.30
CA LEU A 44 -34.95 35.42 -5.69
C LEU A 44 -34.74 34.99 -4.23
N PHE A 45 -35.82 34.81 -3.46
CA PHE A 45 -35.72 34.32 -2.09
C PHE A 45 -35.17 32.88 -2.03
N ILE A 46 -35.68 32.00 -2.88
CA ILE A 46 -35.19 30.62 -3.01
C ILE A 46 -33.72 30.60 -3.43
N PHE A 47 -33.33 31.45 -4.39
CA PHE A 47 -31.94 31.57 -4.81
C PHE A 47 -31.03 32.05 -3.67
N GLY A 48 -31.45 33.08 -2.93
CA GLY A 48 -30.73 33.55 -1.75
C GLY A 48 -30.56 32.47 -0.69
N ALA A 49 -31.63 31.73 -0.39
CA ALA A 49 -31.62 30.66 0.62
C ALA A 49 -30.77 29.45 0.20
N LEU A 50 -30.77 29.06 -1.07
CA LEU A 50 -30.04 27.88 -1.55
C LEU A 50 -28.58 28.15 -1.89
N PHE A 51 -28.25 29.35 -2.36
CA PHE A 51 -26.92 29.63 -2.90
C PHE A 51 -26.10 30.66 -2.10
N MET A 52 -26.75 31.67 -1.52
CA MET A 52 -26.03 32.73 -0.78
C MET A 52 -25.92 32.41 0.71
N ALA A 53 -27.00 31.98 1.36
CA ALA A 53 -27.00 31.69 2.79
C ALA A 53 -25.94 30.64 3.21
N PRO A 54 -25.80 29.47 2.53
CA PRO A 54 -24.81 28.47 2.92
C PRO A 54 -23.37 28.96 2.73
N ARG A 55 -23.13 29.85 1.74
CA ARG A 55 -21.81 30.43 1.51
C ARG A 55 -21.43 31.43 2.58
N ILE A 56 -22.37 32.28 3.00
CA ILE A 56 -22.14 33.25 4.08
C ILE A 56 -21.93 32.50 5.40
N GLU A 57 -22.76 31.50 5.71
CA GLU A 57 -22.60 30.65 6.90
C GLU A 57 -21.23 29.95 6.95
N ALA A 58 -20.76 29.43 5.81
CA ALA A 58 -19.45 28.79 5.70
C ALA A 58 -18.30 29.79 5.87
N GLU A 59 -18.40 30.98 5.27
CA GLU A 59 -17.38 32.03 5.36
C GLU A 59 -17.23 32.53 6.80
N VAL A 60 -18.35 32.88 7.47
CA VAL A 60 -18.34 33.34 8.86
C VAL A 60 -17.75 32.27 9.79
N ARG A 61 -18.11 31.00 9.56
CA ARG A 61 -17.55 29.88 10.34
C ARG A 61 -16.03 29.75 10.15
N THR A 62 -15.57 29.82 8.90
CA THR A 62 -14.15 29.60 8.54
C THR A 62 -13.27 30.73 9.08
N GLN A 63 -13.68 31.98 8.87
CA GLN A 63 -12.92 33.16 9.33
C GLN A 63 -12.83 33.23 10.86
N VAL A 64 -13.92 32.90 11.56
CA VAL A 64 -13.90 32.86 13.03
C VAL A 64 -13.05 31.70 13.55
N ALA A 65 -13.11 30.53 12.90
CA ALA A 65 -12.26 29.39 13.27
C ALA A 65 -10.77 29.73 13.11
N GLU A 66 -10.37 30.28 11.96
CA GLU A 66 -8.98 30.64 11.69
C GLU A 66 -8.44 31.68 12.68
N ARG A 67 -9.27 32.67 13.04
CA ARG A 67 -8.91 33.69 14.02
C ARG A 67 -8.68 33.11 15.41
N ILE A 68 -9.51 32.15 15.82
CA ILE A 68 -9.39 31.48 17.13
C ILE A 68 -8.18 30.55 17.13
N ASP A 69 -7.98 29.76 16.07
CA ASP A 69 -6.82 28.87 15.92
C ASP A 69 -5.50 29.67 15.95
N GLY A 70 -5.47 30.83 15.30
CA GLY A 70 -4.31 31.75 15.32
C GLY A 70 -3.98 32.33 16.71
N SER A 71 -4.89 32.21 17.68
CA SER A 71 -4.66 32.61 19.08
C SER A 71 -4.21 31.46 19.98
N GLY A 72 -4.13 30.23 19.46
CA GLY A 72 -3.73 29.03 20.21
C GLY A 72 -4.81 28.44 21.10
N LEU A 73 -6.05 28.89 20.97
CA LEU A 73 -7.21 28.41 21.74
C LEU A 73 -7.99 27.38 20.93
N VAL A 74 -8.59 26.41 21.63
CA VAL A 74 -9.35 25.33 20.99
C VAL A 74 -10.83 25.70 20.92
N ALA A 75 -11.33 25.88 19.70
CA ALA A 75 -12.77 25.94 19.41
C ALA A 75 -13.26 24.61 18.83
N THR A 76 -14.42 24.18 19.29
CA THR A 76 -15.12 22.94 18.92
C THR A 76 -16.57 23.28 18.61
N ASP A 77 -17.25 22.48 17.79
CA ASP A 77 -18.68 22.66 17.48
C ASP A 77 -19.07 24.08 17.03
N ILE A 78 -18.27 24.69 16.13
CA ILE A 78 -18.56 26.03 15.59
C ILE A 78 -19.74 25.93 14.62
N VAL A 79 -20.87 26.50 15.00
CA VAL A 79 -22.09 26.57 14.19
C VAL A 79 -22.43 28.02 13.91
N SER A 80 -22.70 28.36 12.65
CA SER A 80 -23.14 29.69 12.23
C SER A 80 -24.45 29.59 11.45
N ASP A 81 -25.32 30.58 11.67
CA ASP A 81 -26.56 30.83 10.93
C ASP A 81 -26.45 32.06 10.00
N GLY A 82 -25.22 32.52 9.76
CA GLY A 82 -24.89 33.62 8.84
C GLY A 82 -24.92 35.01 9.49
N GLN A 83 -25.43 35.17 10.71
CA GLN A 83 -25.37 36.42 11.48
C GLN A 83 -24.90 36.25 12.92
N GLY A 84 -25.12 35.06 13.48
CA GLY A 84 -24.67 34.62 14.77
C GLY A 84 -23.72 33.43 14.66
N ILE A 85 -22.97 33.21 15.74
CA ILE A 85 -22.12 32.03 15.88
C ILE A 85 -22.24 31.45 17.29
N ALA A 86 -22.34 30.13 17.34
CA ALA A 86 -22.25 29.33 18.55
C ALA A 86 -20.92 28.59 18.54
N ILE A 87 -20.15 28.72 19.62
CA ILE A 87 -18.80 28.17 19.75
C ILE A 87 -18.75 27.31 21.00
N GLY A 88 -18.41 26.04 20.84
CA GLY A 88 -17.98 25.19 21.94
C GLY A 88 -16.50 25.44 22.24
N THR A 89 -16.11 25.54 23.51
CA THR A 89 -14.68 25.61 23.87
C THR A 89 -14.38 24.82 25.12
N THR A 90 -13.18 24.26 25.19
CA THR A 90 -12.63 23.61 26.39
C THR A 90 -11.85 24.59 27.27
N ALA A 91 -11.77 25.86 26.87
CA ALA A 91 -11.05 26.91 27.57
C ALA A 91 -11.65 27.23 28.94
N ASP A 92 -10.81 27.73 29.84
CA ASP A 92 -11.20 28.10 31.20
C ASP A 92 -12.15 29.32 31.21
N PRO A 93 -12.87 29.62 32.32
CA PRO A 93 -13.89 30.68 32.34
C PRO A 93 -13.37 32.05 31.90
N ASP A 94 -12.11 32.36 32.22
CA ASP A 94 -11.48 33.63 31.89
C ASP A 94 -11.10 33.71 30.40
N GLU A 95 -10.82 32.56 29.78
CA GLU A 95 -10.50 32.45 28.35
C GLU A 95 -11.76 32.39 27.48
N GLU A 96 -12.90 31.96 28.02
CA GLU A 96 -14.20 31.95 27.34
C GLU A 96 -14.62 33.37 26.91
N LEU A 97 -14.41 34.37 27.78
CA LEU A 97 -14.65 35.78 27.44
C LEU A 97 -13.72 36.25 26.31
N TYR A 98 -12.49 35.75 26.28
CA TYR A 98 -11.52 36.11 25.26
C TYR A 98 -11.86 35.48 23.91
N VAL A 99 -12.27 34.21 23.87
CA VAL A 99 -12.81 33.55 22.67
C VAL A 99 -14.04 34.30 22.15
N GLN A 100 -14.93 34.73 23.03
CA GLN A 100 -16.11 35.52 22.65
C GLN A 100 -15.72 36.87 22.03
N ALA A 101 -14.72 37.57 22.60
CA ALA A 101 -14.24 38.86 22.09
C ALA A 101 -13.52 38.70 20.74
N LEU A 102 -12.75 37.63 20.57
CA LEU A 102 -12.03 37.33 19.35
C LEU A 102 -12.98 36.99 18.20
N ALA A 103 -13.99 36.16 18.47
CA ALA A 103 -15.06 35.88 17.52
C ALA A 103 -15.82 37.17 17.13
N LYS A 104 -16.22 38.00 18.10
CA LYS A 104 -16.92 39.28 17.84
C LYS A 104 -16.13 40.27 17.01
N SER A 105 -14.80 40.23 17.09
CA SER A 105 -13.91 41.15 16.36
C SER A 105 -13.45 40.61 15.00
N THR A 106 -13.95 39.44 14.60
CA THR A 106 -13.62 38.84 13.30
C THR A 106 -14.27 39.62 12.17
N GLN A 107 -13.46 39.95 11.18
CA GLN A 107 -13.84 40.65 9.97
C GLN A 107 -13.92 39.63 8.83
N CYS A 108 -14.91 39.78 7.94
CA CYS A 108 -14.91 39.05 6.67
C CYS A 108 -15.22 39.98 5.51
N ASP A 109 -14.76 39.54 4.36
CA ASP A 109 -14.95 40.21 3.10
C ASP A 109 -16.39 40.05 2.61
N THR A 110 -17.06 41.18 2.44
CA THR A 110 -18.38 41.24 1.81
C THR A 110 -18.31 42.04 0.51
N TRP A 111 -19.36 41.95 -0.30
CA TRP A 111 -19.48 42.74 -1.53
C TRP A 111 -19.55 44.27 -1.29
N VAL A 112 -19.71 44.71 -0.03
CA VAL A 112 -19.72 46.13 0.39
C VAL A 112 -18.40 46.52 1.10
N GLY A 113 -17.44 45.61 1.20
CA GLY A 113 -16.17 45.77 1.92
C GLY A 113 -16.06 44.86 3.14
N GLU A 114 -15.02 45.08 3.95
CA GLU A 114 -14.71 44.27 5.13
C GLU A 114 -15.63 44.68 6.30
N LEU A 115 -16.41 43.75 6.83
CA LEU A 115 -17.39 43.99 7.91
C LEU A 115 -17.24 42.95 9.02
N THR A 116 -17.65 43.31 10.24
CA THR A 116 -17.71 42.37 11.37
C THR A 116 -18.85 41.38 11.16
N CYS A 117 -18.51 40.10 11.03
CA CYS A 117 -19.46 39.11 10.53
C CYS A 117 -20.37 38.46 11.58
N PRO A 118 -19.93 38.20 12.83
CA PRO A 118 -20.86 37.76 13.85
C PRO A 118 -21.40 38.96 14.63
N THR A 119 -22.69 39.25 14.45
CA THR A 119 -23.41 40.24 15.26
C THR A 119 -23.75 39.70 16.65
N THR A 120 -23.88 38.38 16.78
CA THR A 120 -24.10 37.69 18.05
C THR A 120 -23.13 36.52 18.19
N VAL A 121 -22.57 36.37 19.40
CA VAL A 121 -21.64 35.26 19.71
C VAL A 121 -22.10 34.63 21.00
N SER A 122 -22.44 33.36 20.94
CA SER A 122 -22.68 32.52 22.10
C SER A 122 -21.50 31.57 22.25
N VAL A 123 -20.88 31.57 23.42
CA VAL A 123 -19.84 30.60 23.76
C VAL A 123 -20.42 29.70 24.84
N ARG A 124 -20.19 28.41 24.69
CA ARG A 124 -20.56 27.43 25.70
C ARG A 124 -19.32 26.61 26.01
N ARG A 125 -18.98 26.53 27.30
CA ARG A 125 -18.00 25.53 27.71
C ARG A 125 -18.51 24.13 27.39
N VAL A 126 -17.78 23.44 26.54
CA VAL A 126 -17.90 22.00 26.38
C VAL A 126 -16.90 21.43 27.38
N VAL A 127 -17.40 20.91 28.50
CA VAL A 127 -16.57 20.02 29.32
C VAL A 127 -16.14 18.95 28.34
N SER A 128 -14.84 18.85 28.08
CA SER A 128 -14.26 17.78 27.28
C SER A 128 -14.79 16.49 27.87
N GLN A 129 -15.87 15.96 27.29
CA GLN A 129 -16.21 14.57 27.47
C GLN A 129 -14.99 13.89 26.90
N ALA A 130 -14.16 13.34 27.78
CA ALA A 130 -13.07 12.47 27.38
C ALA A 130 -13.57 11.67 26.20
N ALA A 131 -12.87 11.79 25.06
CA ALA A 131 -13.26 11.19 23.78
C ALA A 131 -13.96 9.87 24.06
N PRO A 132 -15.18 9.65 23.52
CA PRO A 132 -16.04 8.54 23.91
C PRO A 132 -15.16 7.31 24.04
N ALA A 133 -15.14 6.72 25.25
CA ALA A 133 -14.21 5.68 25.68
C ALA A 133 -13.77 4.87 24.47
N VAL A 134 -12.46 4.90 24.16
CA VAL A 134 -11.85 4.16 23.04
C VAL A 134 -12.56 2.83 22.94
N LEU A 135 -13.50 2.70 21.99
CA LEU A 135 -14.14 1.43 21.70
C LEU A 135 -12.97 0.55 21.30
N ASN A 136 -12.57 -0.35 22.21
CA ASN A 136 -11.37 -1.16 22.09
C ASN A 136 -11.38 -1.76 20.68
N ALA A 137 -10.55 -1.21 19.79
CA ALA A 137 -10.46 -1.67 18.42
C ALA A 137 -10.12 -3.15 18.50
N ARG A 138 -10.97 -4.00 17.93
CA ARG A 138 -10.77 -5.42 18.03
C ARG A 138 -9.64 -5.81 17.08
N PRO A 139 -8.68 -6.62 17.53
CA PRO A 139 -7.69 -7.17 16.63
C PRO A 139 -8.43 -8.18 15.75
N HIS A 140 -8.61 -7.85 14.47
CA HIS A 140 -9.22 -8.74 13.49
C HIS A 140 -8.11 -9.65 12.98
N PRO A 141 -7.95 -10.88 13.51
CA PRO A 141 -6.88 -11.76 13.09
C PRO A 141 -7.08 -12.13 11.62
N PHE A 142 -5.98 -12.17 10.88
CA PHE A 142 -6.00 -12.38 9.44
C PHE A 142 -4.81 -13.25 9.03
N LEU A 143 -5.09 -14.33 8.31
CA LEU A 143 -4.10 -15.29 7.87
C LEU A 143 -4.21 -15.48 6.34
N VAL A 144 -3.07 -15.29 5.68
CA VAL A 144 -2.86 -15.58 4.26
C VAL A 144 -2.00 -16.83 4.17
N GLU A 145 -2.55 -17.93 3.69
CA GLU A 145 -1.81 -19.16 3.44
C GLU A 145 -1.67 -19.40 1.95
N LYS A 146 -0.44 -19.68 1.49
CA LYS A 146 -0.11 -19.91 0.08
C LYS A 146 0.47 -21.30 -0.12
N ASP A 147 0.00 -21.99 -1.15
CA ASP A 147 0.63 -23.20 -1.69
C ASP A 147 0.63 -23.14 -3.23
N GLY A 148 1.81 -22.95 -3.81
CA GLY A 148 1.96 -22.75 -5.25
C GLY A 148 1.22 -21.49 -5.71
N ASN A 149 0.22 -21.64 -6.58
CA ASN A 149 -0.58 -20.52 -7.10
C ASN A 149 -1.90 -20.31 -6.36
N ALA A 150 -2.23 -21.20 -5.42
CA ALA A 150 -3.42 -21.10 -4.60
C ALA A 150 -3.15 -20.30 -3.32
N VAL A 151 -4.10 -19.45 -2.95
CA VAL A 151 -4.09 -18.72 -1.69
C VAL A 151 -5.40 -18.96 -0.94
N THR A 152 -5.30 -19.16 0.37
CA THR A 152 -6.45 -19.25 1.26
C THR A 152 -6.39 -18.08 2.23
N LEU A 153 -7.47 -17.29 2.26
CA LEU A 153 -7.63 -16.15 3.16
C LEU A 153 -8.59 -16.56 4.28
N THR A 154 -8.12 -16.51 5.52
CA THR A 154 -8.92 -16.88 6.70
C THR A 154 -8.85 -15.80 7.78
N GLY A 155 -9.89 -15.71 8.60
CA GLY A 155 -9.95 -14.78 9.72
C GLY A 155 -11.10 -13.77 9.60
N GLU A 156 -10.92 -12.62 10.22
CA GLU A 156 -11.96 -11.61 10.39
C GLU A 156 -11.63 -10.32 9.62
N VAL A 157 -12.66 -9.68 9.09
CA VAL A 157 -12.56 -8.37 8.42
C VAL A 157 -13.62 -7.42 8.99
N PRO A 158 -13.31 -6.12 9.15
CA PRO A 158 -14.17 -5.20 9.88
C PRO A 158 -15.49 -4.90 9.17
N ASN A 159 -15.48 -4.81 7.85
CA ASN A 159 -16.64 -4.42 7.05
C ASN A 159 -16.52 -4.97 5.61
N LEU A 160 -17.60 -4.79 4.84
CA LEU A 160 -17.67 -5.26 3.45
C LEU A 160 -16.67 -4.52 2.52
N GLU A 161 -16.39 -3.25 2.79
CA GLU A 161 -15.44 -2.46 1.98
C GLU A 161 -14.02 -3.03 2.09
N GLU A 162 -13.54 -3.31 3.31
CA GLU A 162 -12.23 -3.93 3.53
C GLU A 162 -12.17 -5.37 3.01
N HIS A 163 -13.26 -6.12 3.16
CA HIS A 163 -13.38 -7.46 2.56
C HIS A 163 -13.13 -7.41 1.04
N ASP A 164 -13.85 -6.54 0.34
CA ASP A 164 -13.77 -6.44 -1.12
C ASP A 164 -12.41 -5.88 -1.57
N ARG A 165 -11.82 -4.96 -0.78
CA ARG A 165 -10.46 -4.46 -1.02
C ARG A 165 -9.42 -5.58 -0.92
N ILE A 166 -9.49 -6.41 0.12
CA ILE A 166 -8.58 -7.56 0.33
C ILE A 166 -8.71 -8.56 -0.81
N LEU A 167 -9.94 -8.91 -1.21
CA LEU A 167 -10.16 -9.82 -2.34
C LEU A 167 -9.68 -9.22 -3.67
N GLY A 168 -9.85 -7.90 -3.86
CA GLY A 168 -9.34 -7.19 -5.03
C GLY A 168 -7.82 -7.26 -5.13
N VAL A 169 -7.10 -7.03 -4.03
CA VAL A 169 -5.63 -7.17 -3.98
C VAL A 169 -5.22 -8.64 -4.18
N ALA A 170 -5.89 -9.58 -3.53
CA ALA A 170 -5.58 -11.00 -3.70
C ALA A 170 -5.75 -11.45 -5.16
N GLY A 171 -6.82 -11.03 -5.84
CA GLY A 171 -7.06 -11.34 -7.25
C GLY A 171 -6.03 -10.75 -8.22
N GLN A 172 -5.23 -9.75 -7.82
CA GLN A 172 -4.13 -9.22 -8.63
C GLN A 172 -2.87 -10.10 -8.54
N HIS A 173 -2.68 -10.81 -7.43
CA HIS A 173 -1.45 -11.53 -7.14
C HIS A 173 -1.59 -13.06 -7.23
N PHE A 174 -2.81 -13.59 -7.15
CA PHE A 174 -3.08 -15.02 -7.08
C PHE A 174 -4.12 -15.43 -8.10
N THR A 175 -3.95 -16.63 -8.68
CA THR A 175 -4.87 -17.15 -9.69
C THR A 175 -6.04 -17.92 -9.06
N ASP A 176 -5.80 -18.58 -7.93
CA ASP A 176 -6.79 -19.37 -7.21
C ASP A 176 -6.93 -18.82 -5.79
N VAL A 177 -8.02 -18.09 -5.52
CA VAL A 177 -8.28 -17.41 -4.24
C VAL A 177 -9.44 -18.09 -3.53
N THR A 178 -9.13 -18.80 -2.45
CA THR A 178 -10.13 -19.34 -1.52
C THR A 178 -10.43 -18.30 -0.44
N ASN A 179 -11.68 -17.82 -0.41
CA ASN A 179 -12.15 -16.87 0.59
C ASN A 179 -12.87 -17.60 1.74
N ALA A 180 -12.31 -17.50 2.95
CA ALA A 180 -12.92 -17.95 4.20
C ALA A 180 -12.86 -16.82 5.26
N LEU A 181 -13.02 -15.57 4.83
CA LEU A 181 -13.08 -14.40 5.70
C LEU A 181 -14.50 -14.17 6.22
N SER A 182 -14.63 -13.80 7.50
CA SER A 182 -15.89 -13.41 8.11
C SER A 182 -15.95 -11.92 8.41
N ILE A 183 -17.04 -11.26 8.00
CA ILE A 183 -17.27 -9.83 8.27
C ILE A 183 -17.87 -9.65 9.66
N THR A 184 -17.20 -8.88 10.53
CA THR A 184 -17.63 -8.66 11.92
C THR A 184 -18.55 -7.44 12.09
N ASN A 185 -18.49 -6.47 11.17
CA ASN A 185 -19.13 -5.14 11.30
C ASN A 185 -18.65 -4.37 12.55
N GLU A 186 -17.40 -4.62 12.95
CA GLU A 186 -16.76 -3.98 14.10
C GLU A 186 -15.68 -2.99 13.65
N ARG A 187 -15.35 -2.03 14.52
CA ARG A 187 -14.28 -1.06 14.22
C ARG A 187 -12.93 -1.78 14.25
N ALA A 188 -12.21 -1.74 13.14
CA ALA A 188 -10.81 -2.18 13.07
C ALA A 188 -9.85 -1.14 13.63
N ASP A 189 -8.68 -1.62 14.03
CA ASP A 189 -7.50 -0.79 14.23
C ASP A 189 -7.09 -0.12 12.91
N ALA A 190 -6.54 1.10 12.98
CA ALA A 190 -6.10 1.86 11.81
C ALA A 190 -5.04 1.12 10.96
N GLN A 191 -4.31 0.18 11.56
CA GLN A 191 -3.28 -0.63 10.92
C GLN A 191 -3.80 -1.83 10.16
N PHE A 192 -5.07 -2.24 10.35
CA PHE A 192 -5.60 -3.45 9.73
C PHE A 192 -5.45 -3.41 8.20
N GLY A 193 -5.84 -2.30 7.58
CA GLY A 193 -5.82 -2.16 6.12
C GLY A 193 -4.41 -2.30 5.53
N PRO A 194 -3.43 -1.49 5.99
CA PRO A 194 -2.03 -1.62 5.62
C PRO A 194 -1.43 -2.99 5.94
N ALA A 195 -1.74 -3.56 7.11
CA ALA A 195 -1.22 -4.86 7.53
C ALA A 195 -1.71 -6.01 6.62
N ALA A 196 -3.00 -6.03 6.29
CA ALA A 196 -3.56 -7.02 5.36
C ALA A 196 -2.93 -6.92 3.96
N ALA A 197 -2.70 -5.69 3.47
CA ALA A 197 -2.02 -5.48 2.19
C ALA A 197 -0.56 -5.96 2.22
N ASN A 198 0.18 -5.65 3.30
CA ASN A 198 1.56 -6.12 3.49
C ASN A 198 1.63 -7.64 3.61
N ALA A 199 0.70 -8.26 4.33
CA ALA A 199 0.61 -9.72 4.45
C ALA A 199 0.41 -10.39 3.09
N LEU A 200 -0.52 -9.88 2.28
CA LEU A 200 -0.75 -10.36 0.91
C LEU A 200 0.48 -10.17 0.02
N ALA A 201 1.13 -9.01 0.08
CA ALA A 201 2.32 -8.72 -0.71
C ALA A 201 3.48 -9.67 -0.35
N LEU A 202 3.76 -9.87 0.94
CA LEU A 202 4.79 -10.81 1.39
C LEU A 202 4.45 -12.25 1.02
N ALA A 203 3.18 -12.65 1.17
CA ALA A 203 2.71 -13.97 0.75
C ALA A 203 2.85 -14.17 -0.77
N SER A 204 2.69 -13.12 -1.58
CA SER A 204 2.84 -13.22 -3.04
C SER A 204 4.24 -13.67 -3.47
N SER A 205 5.28 -13.33 -2.70
CA SER A 205 6.68 -13.71 -2.94
C SER A 205 7.04 -15.12 -2.44
N LEU A 206 6.19 -15.74 -1.61
CA LEU A 206 6.39 -17.12 -1.15
C LEU A 206 6.07 -18.12 -2.28
N GLN A 207 6.72 -19.28 -2.29
CA GLN A 207 6.26 -20.43 -3.06
C GLN A 207 5.29 -21.30 -2.24
N ARG A 208 5.55 -21.41 -0.93
CA ARG A 208 4.65 -22.01 0.05
C ARG A 208 4.88 -21.37 1.41
N GLY A 209 3.83 -21.12 2.17
CA GLY A 209 3.93 -20.62 3.53
C GLY A 209 2.74 -19.78 3.94
N LYS A 210 2.90 -18.96 4.98
CA LYS A 210 1.83 -18.12 5.47
C LYS A 210 2.33 -16.78 6.00
N ALA A 211 1.48 -15.77 5.86
CA ALA A 211 1.62 -14.47 6.51
C ALA A 211 0.44 -14.30 7.48
N ASN A 212 0.75 -14.09 8.75
CA ASN A 212 -0.23 -14.03 9.83
C ASN A 212 -0.20 -12.68 10.52
N TRP A 213 -1.35 -12.04 10.58
CA TRP A 213 -1.62 -10.82 11.32
C TRP A 213 -2.49 -11.13 12.54
N SER A 214 -2.01 -10.79 13.73
CA SER A 214 -2.77 -10.95 14.96
C SER A 214 -2.42 -9.85 15.95
N GLY A 215 -3.44 -9.21 16.52
CA GLY A 215 -3.21 -8.04 17.38
C GLY A 215 -2.76 -6.86 16.54
N THR A 216 -1.48 -6.52 16.69
CA THR A 216 -0.74 -5.56 15.88
C THR A 216 0.55 -6.16 15.31
N THR A 217 0.66 -7.50 15.33
CA THR A 217 1.87 -8.22 14.96
C THR A 217 1.71 -8.91 13.62
N LEU A 218 2.60 -8.62 12.68
CA LEU A 218 2.72 -9.34 11.42
C LEU A 218 3.88 -10.34 11.48
N SER A 219 3.62 -11.59 11.16
CA SER A 219 4.63 -12.66 11.07
C SER A 219 4.56 -13.34 9.72
N VAL A 220 5.70 -13.83 9.22
CA VAL A 220 5.80 -14.54 7.94
C VAL A 220 6.67 -15.77 8.10
N GLU A 221 6.17 -16.90 7.62
CA GLU A 221 6.93 -18.14 7.57
C GLU A 221 6.72 -18.85 6.24
N GLY A 222 7.74 -19.57 5.77
CA GLY A 222 7.59 -20.36 4.56
C GLY A 222 8.87 -20.57 3.79
N VAL A 223 8.70 -20.66 2.48
CA VAL A 223 9.72 -21.00 1.51
C VAL A 223 9.55 -20.09 0.29
N ALA A 224 10.62 -19.43 -0.16
CA ALA A 224 10.63 -18.53 -1.32
C ALA A 224 11.89 -18.74 -2.18
N GLN A 225 11.91 -18.20 -3.40
CA GLN A 225 13.12 -18.21 -4.23
C GLN A 225 14.24 -17.38 -3.58
N ALA A 226 15.50 -17.78 -3.78
CA ALA A 226 16.66 -17.15 -3.14
C ALA A 226 16.75 -15.63 -3.33
N ASP A 227 16.48 -15.15 -4.55
CA ASP A 227 16.46 -13.73 -4.90
C ASP A 227 15.31 -12.96 -4.24
N ALA A 228 14.18 -13.63 -4.00
CA ALA A 228 13.03 -13.04 -3.33
C ALA A 228 13.23 -12.86 -1.82
N VAL A 229 14.00 -13.74 -1.15
CA VAL A 229 14.14 -13.73 0.33
C VAL A 229 14.72 -12.41 0.84
N ASP A 230 15.75 -11.86 0.19
CA ASP A 230 16.38 -10.61 0.62
C ASP A 230 15.43 -9.42 0.47
N GLY A 231 14.71 -9.35 -0.65
CA GLY A 231 13.68 -8.32 -0.88
C GLY A 231 12.55 -8.42 0.12
N MET A 232 12.08 -9.64 0.43
CA MET A 232 11.07 -9.87 1.46
C MET A 232 11.54 -9.43 2.84
N ARG A 233 12.81 -9.70 3.20
CA ARG A 233 13.37 -9.28 4.49
C ARG A 233 13.43 -7.76 4.61
N GLN A 234 13.83 -7.06 3.55
CA GLN A 234 13.84 -5.60 3.52
C GLN A 234 12.43 -5.02 3.59
N GLN A 235 11.48 -5.58 2.82
CA GLN A 235 10.08 -5.16 2.86
C GLN A 235 9.49 -5.37 4.25
N PHE A 236 9.70 -6.54 4.87
CA PHE A 236 9.22 -6.85 6.22
C PHE A 236 9.81 -5.90 7.27
N ALA A 237 11.11 -5.59 7.18
CA ALA A 237 11.78 -4.65 8.07
C ALA A 237 11.30 -3.20 7.89
N ALA A 238 10.79 -2.83 6.71
CA ALA A 238 10.28 -1.51 6.39
C ALA A 238 8.81 -1.30 6.80
N ILE A 239 8.09 -2.35 7.21
CA ILE A 239 6.74 -2.23 7.76
C ILE A 239 6.87 -1.44 9.06
N GLY A 240 6.33 -0.21 9.04
CA GLY A 240 6.68 0.90 9.93
C GLY A 240 6.38 0.70 11.42
N SER A 241 6.70 1.74 12.22
CA SER A 241 6.73 1.71 13.70
C SER A 241 5.43 1.29 14.38
N ASP A 242 4.30 1.49 13.72
CA ASP A 242 3.00 1.25 14.32
C ASP A 242 2.64 -0.25 14.30
N THR A 243 3.16 -0.99 13.31
CA THR A 243 3.01 -2.44 13.20
C THR A 243 4.18 -3.15 13.89
N MET A 244 3.87 -4.00 14.87
CA MET A 244 4.89 -4.83 15.49
C MET A 244 5.36 -5.92 14.52
N GLN A 245 6.67 -6.02 14.32
CA GLN A 245 7.28 -7.09 13.54
C GLN A 245 7.34 -8.35 14.39
N GLY A 246 6.63 -9.38 13.95
CA GLY A 246 6.72 -10.73 14.49
C GLY A 246 7.88 -11.51 13.88
N GLU A 247 7.76 -12.83 13.90
CA GLU A 247 8.80 -13.72 13.40
C GLU A 247 8.87 -13.71 11.85
N PHE A 248 10.09 -13.71 11.31
CA PHE A 248 10.37 -13.84 9.88
C PHE A 248 11.18 -15.13 9.63
N ASN A 249 10.47 -16.20 9.27
CA ASN A 249 11.00 -17.55 9.07
C ASN A 249 10.84 -18.03 7.61
N VAL A 250 11.46 -17.32 6.67
CA VAL A 250 11.45 -17.68 5.26
C VAL A 250 12.75 -18.39 4.88
N ARG A 251 12.63 -19.62 4.36
CA ARG A 251 13.75 -20.41 3.83
C ARG A 251 13.90 -20.20 2.33
N SER A 252 15.13 -20.18 1.85
CA SER A 252 15.42 -20.07 0.42
C SER A 252 15.31 -21.42 -0.29
N LEU A 253 14.67 -21.42 -1.46
CA LEU A 253 14.86 -22.43 -2.49
C LEU A 253 15.97 -21.97 -3.41
N TYR A 254 17.07 -22.72 -3.40
CA TYR A 254 18.09 -22.59 -4.42
C TYR A 254 17.58 -23.26 -5.71
N GLY A 255 17.32 -22.44 -6.73
CA GLY A 255 17.00 -22.94 -8.06
C GLY A 255 18.20 -23.67 -8.69
N ARG A 256 17.93 -24.67 -9.53
CA ARG A 256 18.95 -25.46 -10.27
C ARG A 256 19.97 -24.57 -10.99
N GLU A 257 19.49 -23.53 -11.68
CA GLU A 257 20.34 -22.62 -12.44
C GLU A 257 21.28 -21.81 -11.55
N ARG A 258 20.77 -21.34 -10.39
CA ARG A 258 21.60 -20.62 -9.42
C ARG A 258 22.69 -21.52 -8.85
N CYS A 259 22.33 -22.74 -8.46
CA CYS A 259 23.29 -23.75 -8.01
C CYS A 259 24.38 -24.02 -9.05
N ASN A 260 24.00 -24.25 -10.31
CA ASN A 260 24.94 -24.50 -11.39
C ASN A 260 25.87 -23.29 -11.62
N SER A 261 25.32 -22.07 -11.55
CA SER A 261 26.10 -20.84 -11.66
C SER A 261 27.12 -20.71 -10.52
N ASP A 262 26.70 -20.92 -9.27
CA ASP A 262 27.55 -20.80 -8.09
C ASP A 262 28.68 -21.86 -8.11
N PHE A 263 28.37 -23.11 -8.50
CA PHE A 263 29.39 -24.15 -8.71
C PHE A 263 30.39 -23.77 -9.80
N ASN A 264 29.90 -23.29 -10.94
CA ASN A 264 30.75 -22.88 -12.06
C ASN A 264 31.65 -21.69 -11.70
N GLU A 265 31.13 -20.70 -10.95
CA GLU A 265 31.92 -19.57 -10.47
C GLU A 265 33.08 -20.05 -9.59
N VAL A 266 32.81 -20.91 -8.61
CA VAL A 266 33.84 -21.46 -7.72
C VAL A 266 34.89 -22.24 -8.51
N LEU A 267 34.47 -23.16 -9.39
CA LEU A 267 35.38 -24.03 -10.14
C LEU A 267 36.15 -23.32 -11.27
N SER A 268 35.61 -22.21 -11.79
CA SER A 268 36.32 -21.37 -12.77
C SER A 268 37.42 -20.53 -12.13
N SER A 269 37.24 -20.13 -10.87
CA SER A 269 38.23 -19.36 -10.10
C SER A 269 39.38 -20.22 -9.58
N THR A 270 39.09 -21.46 -9.16
CA THR A 270 40.07 -22.39 -8.58
C THR A 270 39.75 -23.81 -9.02
N SER A 271 40.67 -24.44 -9.76
CA SER A 271 40.49 -25.82 -10.21
C SER A 271 40.91 -26.83 -9.16
N ILE A 272 40.21 -27.99 -9.14
CA ILE A 272 40.60 -29.12 -8.30
C ILE A 272 41.88 -29.75 -8.88
N ARG A 273 42.98 -29.67 -8.14
CA ARG A 273 44.28 -30.23 -8.51
C ARG A 273 44.41 -31.70 -8.08
N PHE A 274 45.05 -32.49 -8.92
CA PHE A 274 45.35 -33.90 -8.67
C PHE A 274 46.85 -34.15 -8.81
N ARG A 275 47.38 -35.16 -8.13
CA ARG A 275 48.77 -35.61 -8.36
C ARG A 275 48.96 -36.08 -9.81
N THR A 276 50.18 -35.96 -10.32
CA THR A 276 50.51 -36.27 -11.72
C THR A 276 50.06 -37.68 -12.09
N SER A 277 49.32 -37.78 -13.21
CA SER A 277 48.76 -39.05 -13.73
C SER A 277 47.94 -39.85 -12.71
N SER A 278 47.35 -39.19 -11.71
CA SER A 278 46.58 -39.81 -10.64
C SER A 278 45.20 -39.18 -10.49
N ALA A 279 44.32 -39.89 -9.77
CA ALA A 279 43.04 -39.41 -9.26
C ALA A 279 43.12 -38.94 -7.80
N GLU A 280 44.31 -38.99 -7.19
CA GLU A 280 44.53 -38.51 -5.83
C GLU A 280 44.48 -36.98 -5.79
N ILE A 281 43.53 -36.43 -5.02
CA ILE A 281 43.35 -34.99 -4.84
C ILE A 281 44.51 -34.44 -4.01
N ASP A 282 45.07 -33.31 -4.46
CA ASP A 282 46.12 -32.59 -3.74
C ASP A 282 45.58 -32.04 -2.39
N ALA A 283 46.38 -32.14 -1.33
CA ALA A 283 46.03 -31.64 0.01
C ALA A 283 45.72 -30.12 0.01
N GLY A 284 46.25 -29.35 -0.94
CA GLY A 284 45.94 -27.93 -1.07
C GLY A 284 44.48 -27.59 -1.45
N ASN A 285 43.62 -28.58 -1.73
CA ASN A 285 42.24 -28.34 -2.15
C ASN A 285 41.21 -28.42 -1.02
N GLU A 286 41.61 -28.62 0.24
CA GLU A 286 40.71 -28.78 1.39
C GLU A 286 39.69 -27.62 1.51
N ALA A 287 40.16 -26.38 1.40
CA ALA A 287 39.30 -25.19 1.48
C ALA A 287 38.30 -25.11 0.31
N LEU A 288 38.74 -25.48 -0.90
CA LEU A 288 37.86 -25.53 -2.07
C LEU A 288 36.77 -26.59 -1.90
N LEU A 289 37.13 -27.79 -1.45
CA LEU A 289 36.19 -28.87 -1.20
C LEU A 289 35.18 -28.53 -0.10
N ALA A 290 35.63 -27.86 0.97
CA ALA A 290 34.75 -27.37 2.03
C ALA A 290 33.72 -26.37 1.48
N ARG A 291 34.15 -25.41 0.65
CA ARG A 291 33.24 -24.45 0.01
C ARG A 291 32.25 -25.11 -0.95
N LEU A 292 32.70 -26.08 -1.75
CA LEU A 292 31.82 -26.86 -2.62
C LEU A 292 30.81 -27.69 -1.83
N SER A 293 31.20 -28.22 -0.67
CA SER A 293 30.28 -28.93 0.24
C SER A 293 29.22 -28.01 0.84
N GLU A 294 29.58 -26.78 1.20
CA GLU A 294 28.62 -25.79 1.69
C GLU A 294 27.58 -25.45 0.61
N LEU A 295 28.02 -25.20 -0.62
CA LEU A 295 27.13 -24.99 -1.77
C LEU A 295 26.23 -26.22 -2.00
N ALA A 296 26.79 -27.43 -1.95
CA ALA A 296 26.06 -28.68 -2.12
C ALA A 296 24.97 -28.91 -1.04
N ASN A 297 25.15 -28.39 0.17
CA ASN A 297 24.14 -28.45 1.22
C ASN A 297 22.99 -27.48 0.98
N ASN A 298 23.28 -26.31 0.41
CA ASN A 298 22.28 -25.29 0.09
C ASN A 298 21.50 -25.61 -1.20
N CYS A 299 22.09 -26.43 -2.08
CA CYS A 299 21.50 -26.83 -3.34
C CYS A 299 20.69 -28.13 -3.23
N PRO A 300 19.35 -28.10 -3.40
CA PRO A 300 18.53 -29.31 -3.43
C PRO A 300 18.74 -30.10 -4.73
N GLY A 301 18.61 -31.43 -4.67
CA GLY A 301 18.70 -32.33 -5.83
C GLY A 301 19.96 -33.20 -5.86
N LYS A 302 20.06 -34.03 -6.90
CA LYS A 302 21.25 -34.85 -7.18
C LYS A 302 22.31 -34.00 -7.86
N LEU A 303 23.55 -34.19 -7.42
CA LEU A 303 24.76 -33.58 -7.94
C LEU A 303 25.39 -34.53 -8.96
N MET A 304 25.68 -34.02 -10.15
CA MET A 304 26.48 -34.68 -11.16
C MET A 304 27.90 -34.10 -11.13
N ILE A 305 28.89 -34.96 -10.92
CA ILE A 305 30.31 -34.60 -10.99
C ILE A 305 30.89 -35.18 -12.27
N GLU A 306 31.35 -34.32 -13.16
CA GLU A 306 31.89 -34.69 -14.46
C GLU A 306 33.39 -34.46 -14.50
N GLY A 307 34.14 -35.51 -14.85
CA GLY A 307 35.59 -35.43 -15.09
C GLY A 307 35.90 -35.28 -16.57
N HIS A 308 36.83 -34.37 -16.89
CA HIS A 308 37.33 -34.19 -18.26
C HIS A 308 38.87 -34.19 -18.29
N THR A 309 39.43 -34.68 -19.39
CA THR A 309 40.87 -34.65 -19.70
C THR A 309 41.14 -33.81 -20.95
N ASP A 310 42.43 -33.57 -21.24
CA ASP A 310 42.84 -33.13 -22.57
C ASP A 310 42.96 -34.33 -23.52
N SER A 311 43.26 -34.06 -24.80
CA SER A 311 43.33 -35.10 -25.85
C SER A 311 44.67 -35.84 -25.95
N ARG A 312 45.54 -35.76 -24.93
CA ARG A 312 46.81 -36.49 -24.96
C ARG A 312 46.63 -37.85 -24.31
N GLY A 313 47.18 -38.88 -24.95
CA GLY A 313 47.16 -40.24 -24.43
C GLY A 313 46.11 -41.08 -25.14
N ASP A 314 45.83 -42.23 -24.55
CA ASP A 314 44.83 -43.16 -25.04
C ASP A 314 43.43 -42.74 -24.55
N ALA A 315 42.42 -42.84 -25.41
CA ALA A 315 41.07 -42.37 -25.12
C ALA A 315 40.41 -43.16 -23.97
N ASP A 316 40.58 -44.48 -23.93
CA ASP A 316 40.03 -45.34 -22.88
C ASP A 316 40.72 -45.05 -21.55
N MET A 317 42.04 -44.81 -21.57
CA MET A 317 42.79 -44.37 -20.39
C MET A 317 42.31 -43.00 -19.88
N ASN A 318 42.03 -42.07 -20.79
CA ASN A 318 41.54 -40.73 -20.48
C ASN A 318 40.13 -40.77 -19.87
N GLU A 319 39.24 -41.61 -20.41
CA GLU A 319 37.91 -41.85 -19.85
C GLU A 319 38.01 -42.43 -18.43
N ALA A 320 38.78 -43.52 -18.25
CA ALA A 320 38.98 -44.15 -16.95
C ALA A 320 39.59 -43.18 -15.91
N LEU A 321 40.58 -42.38 -16.30
CA LEU A 321 41.20 -41.39 -15.42
C LEU A 321 40.21 -40.28 -15.03
N SER A 322 39.40 -39.81 -15.99
CA SER A 322 38.40 -38.78 -15.74
C SER A 322 37.32 -39.25 -14.78
N LEU A 323 36.85 -40.49 -14.92
CA LEU A 323 35.88 -41.12 -14.01
C LEU A 323 36.47 -41.29 -12.62
N ALA A 324 37.70 -41.78 -12.52
CA ALA A 324 38.39 -41.96 -11.24
C ALA A 324 38.54 -40.62 -10.48
N ARG A 325 38.83 -39.53 -11.19
CA ARG A 325 38.90 -38.17 -10.61
C ARG A 325 37.54 -37.69 -10.13
N ALA A 326 36.49 -37.85 -10.91
CA ALA A 326 35.13 -37.50 -10.51
C ALA A 326 34.69 -38.30 -9.26
N ALA A 327 35.02 -39.60 -9.21
CA ALA A 327 34.77 -40.46 -8.06
C ALA A 327 35.54 -40.00 -6.80
N ALA A 328 36.81 -39.60 -6.95
CA ALA A 328 37.60 -39.06 -5.83
C ALA A 328 36.98 -37.78 -5.24
N VAL A 329 36.44 -36.89 -6.10
CA VAL A 329 35.74 -35.68 -5.64
C VAL A 329 34.43 -36.04 -4.94
N ARG A 330 33.66 -37.00 -5.49
CA ARG A 330 32.46 -37.55 -4.83
C ARG A 330 32.77 -38.05 -3.42
N GLU A 331 33.80 -38.88 -3.26
CA GLU A 331 34.21 -39.40 -1.96
C GLU A 331 34.66 -38.30 -1.00
N ALA A 332 35.37 -37.27 -1.52
CA ALA A 332 35.79 -36.14 -0.71
C ALA A 332 34.59 -35.33 -0.19
N LEU A 333 33.60 -35.03 -1.03
CA LEU A 333 32.37 -34.36 -0.61
C LEU A 333 31.54 -35.24 0.34
N ALA A 334 31.54 -36.56 0.14
CA ALA A 334 30.88 -37.49 1.06
C ALA A 334 31.50 -37.47 2.46
N ARG A 335 32.83 -37.39 2.57
CA ARG A 335 33.53 -37.21 3.85
C ARG A 335 33.21 -35.89 4.53
N LEU A 336 32.79 -34.88 3.77
CA LEU A 336 32.35 -33.57 4.28
C LEU A 336 30.85 -33.52 4.62
N GLY A 337 30.15 -34.65 4.55
CA GLY A 337 28.76 -34.79 5.02
C GLY A 337 27.69 -34.74 3.93
N ILE A 338 28.07 -34.64 2.65
CA ILE A 338 27.09 -34.78 1.56
C ILE A 338 26.72 -36.26 1.39
N SER A 339 25.43 -36.58 1.39
CA SER A 339 25.00 -37.97 1.18
C SER A 339 25.53 -38.51 -0.15
N ALA A 340 26.15 -39.70 -0.12
CA ALA A 340 26.72 -40.33 -1.31
C ALA A 340 25.68 -40.69 -2.37
N ASP A 341 24.41 -40.86 -1.98
CA ASP A 341 23.27 -41.11 -2.88
C ASP A 341 22.81 -39.85 -3.62
N ARG A 342 23.21 -38.67 -3.12
CA ARG A 342 22.99 -37.39 -3.80
C ARG A 342 24.05 -37.10 -4.85
N ILE A 343 25.13 -37.87 -4.95
CA ILE A 343 26.25 -37.57 -5.84
C ILE A 343 26.46 -38.69 -6.83
N GLU A 344 26.34 -38.38 -8.11
CA GLU A 344 26.76 -39.23 -9.22
C GLU A 344 28.09 -38.71 -9.80
N ALA A 345 28.96 -39.62 -10.22
CA ALA A 345 30.23 -39.30 -10.85
C ALA A 345 30.29 -39.93 -12.24
N ARG A 346 30.63 -39.12 -13.25
CA ARG A 346 30.80 -39.55 -14.65
C ARG A 346 32.14 -39.07 -15.20
N GLY A 347 32.77 -39.91 -16.01
CA GLY A 347 33.97 -39.57 -16.75
C GLY A 347 33.64 -39.35 -18.21
N PHE A 348 34.04 -38.21 -18.77
CA PHE A 348 33.88 -37.92 -20.19
C PHE A 348 35.18 -38.04 -20.98
N GLY A 349 36.31 -38.24 -20.31
CA GLY A 349 37.63 -38.23 -20.93
C GLY A 349 37.84 -36.94 -21.75
N GLU A 350 38.25 -37.10 -23.00
CA GLU A 350 38.51 -36.02 -23.95
C GLU A 350 37.31 -35.67 -24.85
N SER A 351 36.17 -36.34 -24.69
CA SER A 351 35.04 -36.28 -25.64
C SER A 351 34.27 -34.95 -25.63
N SER A 352 34.49 -34.09 -24.62
CA SER A 352 33.80 -32.80 -24.45
C SER A 352 34.78 -31.65 -24.13
N PRO A 353 35.61 -31.22 -25.11
CA PRO A 353 36.56 -30.13 -24.92
C PRO A 353 35.85 -28.76 -24.89
N ILE A 354 36.34 -27.85 -24.05
CA ILE A 354 35.86 -26.46 -23.96
C ILE A 354 36.86 -25.45 -24.54
N ALA A 355 38.05 -25.91 -24.89
CA ALA A 355 39.11 -25.13 -25.52
C ALA A 355 39.92 -26.00 -26.47
N ASP A 356 40.70 -25.35 -27.33
CA ASP A 356 41.54 -26.02 -28.33
C ASP A 356 42.64 -26.88 -27.68
N ASN A 357 42.68 -28.17 -28.04
CA ASN A 357 43.68 -29.12 -27.54
C ASN A 357 45.06 -28.95 -28.17
N ASP A 358 45.21 -28.16 -29.23
CA ASP A 358 46.52 -27.92 -29.86
C ASP A 358 47.39 -26.99 -29.01
N THR A 359 46.77 -26.12 -28.22
CA THR A 359 47.46 -25.17 -27.32
C THR A 359 47.68 -25.72 -25.92
N SER A 360 48.72 -25.27 -25.23
CA SER A 360 48.99 -25.72 -23.86
C SER A 360 47.96 -25.22 -22.86
N GLU A 361 47.47 -24.01 -23.12
CA GLU A 361 46.46 -23.26 -22.40
C GLU A 361 45.09 -23.94 -22.55
N GLY A 362 44.70 -24.32 -23.76
CA GLY A 362 43.43 -24.99 -24.00
C GLY A 362 43.38 -26.39 -23.40
N ARG A 363 44.47 -27.16 -23.48
CA ARG A 363 44.59 -28.44 -22.75
C ARG A 363 44.44 -28.26 -21.24
N ALA A 364 45.01 -27.20 -20.66
CA ALA A 364 44.85 -26.91 -19.24
C ALA A 364 43.39 -26.62 -18.86
N LYS A 365 42.63 -25.93 -19.72
CA LYS A 365 41.19 -25.70 -19.53
C LYS A 365 40.36 -26.98 -19.68
N ASN A 366 40.76 -27.90 -20.57
CA ASN A 366 40.04 -29.15 -20.78
C ASN A 366 40.18 -30.13 -19.60
N ARG A 367 41.32 -30.12 -18.89
CA ARG A 367 41.52 -30.88 -17.64
C ARG A 367 40.76 -30.25 -16.47
N ARG A 368 39.47 -30.54 -16.34
CA ARG A 368 38.58 -29.91 -15.35
C ARG A 368 37.62 -30.89 -14.69
N ILE A 369 37.06 -30.45 -13.57
CA ILE A 369 35.88 -31.05 -12.92
C ILE A 369 34.72 -30.06 -13.07
N VAL A 370 33.55 -30.56 -13.43
CA VAL A 370 32.30 -29.80 -13.43
C VAL A 370 31.37 -30.40 -12.37
N ILE A 371 30.68 -29.54 -11.63
CA ILE A 371 29.63 -29.95 -10.70
C ILE A 371 28.34 -29.26 -11.12
N SER A 372 27.27 -30.02 -11.29
CA SER A 372 25.95 -29.50 -11.63
C SER A 372 24.85 -30.23 -10.88
N ILE A 373 23.67 -29.65 -10.82
CA ILE A 373 22.45 -30.30 -10.34
C ILE A 373 21.79 -31.00 -11.53
N GLU A 374 21.59 -32.31 -11.39
CA GLU A 374 20.90 -33.13 -12.37
C GLU A 374 19.50 -32.57 -12.62
N ALA A 375 19.12 -32.43 -13.90
CA ALA A 375 17.75 -32.11 -14.25
C ALA A 375 16.87 -33.31 -13.86
N ILE A 376 15.85 -33.09 -13.04
CA ILE A 376 14.82 -34.12 -12.83
C ILE A 376 14.12 -34.28 -14.17
N ASP A 377 14.44 -35.36 -14.89
CA ASP A 377 13.74 -35.70 -16.12
C ASP A 377 12.28 -35.96 -15.75
N GLN A 378 11.36 -35.13 -16.27
CA GLN A 378 9.92 -35.18 -15.98
C GLN A 378 9.24 -36.33 -16.74
N SER A 379 9.96 -37.41 -17.04
CA SER A 379 9.50 -38.53 -17.85
C SER A 379 9.63 -39.86 -17.09
N SER A 380 8.74 -40.10 -16.13
CA SER A 380 8.46 -41.43 -15.59
C SER A 380 7.04 -41.51 -15.07
#